data_AF-A0AAP2D995-F1
#
_entry.id   AF-A0AAP2D995-F1
#
_cell.length_a   1.000
_cell.length_b   1.000
_cell.length_c   1.000
_cell.angle_alpha   90.00
_cell.angle_beta   90.00
_cell.angle_gamma   90.00
#
_symmetry.space_group_name_H-M   'P 1'
#
loop_
_entity.id
_entity.type
_entity.pdbx_description
1 polymer ?
#
loop_
_entity_poly.entity_id
_entity_poly.type
_entity_poly.pdbx_seq_one_letter_code
_entity_poly.pdbx_strand_id
1 'polypeptide(L)'
;MKLFITLLAVVSLAWPASGQSVSNVKWELENDERIVITYDLAKQGNAIYFDVALKVIIDNKAIVPKSVSGDVGNYVRMGTGKKIVWNIFDDIAELNGELSVEVSATSPVPTNTATTTSTTKKPEETVKAPDLLKDLPSGATGKGIPFWVGLGGIGATGAGLITSGMKSSSDAKDLYNVYKANTVETAAVYEEMGSTRNDVYDEANKKHKTGTFLKVAGGAVLLTAGIIMVNRLIQLKKLEQRTVSFAPYLNIDRQSTPGKVYTAGGLTLSCRLSK
;
A
#
# COMPACT_ATOMS: atom_id res chain seq x y z
N MET A 1 -51.66 -40.88 31.63
CA MET A 1 -51.86 -40.28 30.30
C MET A 1 -50.48 -40.02 29.70
N LYS A 2 -50.15 -40.67 28.57
CA LYS A 2 -48.87 -40.51 27.87
C LYS A 2 -49.01 -39.35 26.88
N LEU A 3 -48.22 -38.29 27.05
CA LEU A 3 -48.18 -37.14 26.14
C LEU A 3 -47.08 -37.41 25.09
N PHE A 4 -47.48 -37.61 23.84
CA PHE A 4 -46.61 -37.69 22.68
C PHE A 4 -46.12 -36.27 22.32
N ILE A 5 -44.83 -35.99 22.49
CA ILE A 5 -44.19 -34.79 21.95
C ILE A 5 -43.43 -35.22 20.69
N THR A 6 -44.03 -34.94 19.54
CA THR A 6 -43.48 -35.22 18.21
C THR A 6 -42.33 -34.26 17.94
N LEU A 7 -41.10 -34.76 18.04
CA LEU A 7 -39.88 -34.04 17.71
C LEU A 7 -39.79 -33.87 16.18
N LEU A 8 -40.18 -32.69 15.69
CA LEU A 8 -40.06 -32.30 14.29
C LEU A 8 -38.57 -32.04 13.98
N ALA A 9 -37.90 -33.02 13.37
CA ALA A 9 -36.55 -32.88 12.83
C ALA A 9 -36.58 -31.92 11.63
N VAL A 10 -36.28 -30.64 11.88
CA VAL A 10 -35.99 -29.65 10.84
C VAL A 10 -34.63 -30.01 10.25
N VAL A 11 -34.66 -30.75 9.15
CA VAL A 11 -33.48 -31.01 8.30
C VAL A 11 -33.15 -29.72 7.58
N SER A 12 -32.27 -28.92 8.17
CA SER A 12 -31.65 -27.76 7.54
C SER A 12 -30.76 -28.25 6.39
N LEU A 13 -31.27 -28.24 5.16
CA LEU A 13 -30.43 -28.33 3.97
C LEU A 13 -29.55 -27.08 3.91
N ALA A 14 -28.33 -27.19 4.42
CA ALA A 14 -27.28 -26.21 4.17
C ALA A 14 -26.95 -26.27 2.67
N TRP A 15 -27.42 -25.30 1.89
CA TRP A 15 -26.92 -25.10 0.54
C TRP A 15 -25.43 -24.75 0.61
N PRO A 16 -24.56 -25.37 -0.22
CA PRO A 16 -23.17 -24.96 -0.31
C PRO A 16 -23.13 -23.52 -0.81
N ALA A 17 -22.64 -22.61 0.03
CA ALA A 17 -22.34 -21.24 -0.36
C ALA A 17 -21.18 -21.26 -1.36
N SER A 18 -21.52 -21.27 -2.64
CA SER A 18 -20.56 -21.26 -3.75
C SER A 18 -19.79 -19.95 -3.77
N GLY A 19 -18.46 -20.00 -3.56
CA GLY A 19 -17.55 -18.97 -4.10
C GLY A 19 -16.62 -18.26 -3.12
N GLN A 20 -16.53 -18.65 -1.85
CA GLN A 20 -15.53 -18.07 -0.94
C GLN A 20 -14.18 -18.80 -1.10
N SER A 21 -13.14 -18.07 -1.53
CA SER A 21 -11.77 -18.59 -1.70
C SER A 21 -11.01 -18.74 -0.37
N VAL A 22 -11.62 -18.35 0.74
CA VAL A 22 -11.07 -18.41 2.11
C VAL A 22 -11.69 -19.58 2.86
N SER A 23 -10.86 -20.39 3.51
CA SER A 23 -11.30 -21.50 4.36
C SER A 23 -10.42 -21.63 5.61
N ASN A 24 -10.84 -22.46 6.56
CA ASN A 24 -10.08 -22.77 7.78
C ASN A 24 -9.64 -21.54 8.60
N VAL A 25 -10.50 -20.51 8.67
CA VAL A 25 -10.22 -19.32 9.48
C VAL A 25 -10.26 -19.69 10.96
N LYS A 26 -9.13 -19.50 11.63
CA LYS A 26 -8.95 -19.67 13.07
C LYS A 26 -8.25 -18.44 13.60
N TRP A 27 -8.50 -18.09 14.86
CA TRP A 27 -7.78 -17.00 15.50
C TRP A 27 -7.45 -17.36 16.93
N GLU A 28 -6.32 -16.83 17.41
CA GLU A 28 -5.82 -17.02 18.77
C GLU A 28 -5.35 -15.68 19.31
N LEU A 29 -5.57 -15.45 20.61
CA LEU A 29 -5.05 -14.28 21.31
C LEU A 29 -3.64 -14.60 21.82
N GLU A 30 -2.65 -13.81 21.41
CA GLU A 30 -1.25 -13.96 21.76
C GLU A 30 -0.83 -12.81 22.70
N ASN A 31 -0.34 -13.18 23.90
CA ASN A 31 0.13 -12.26 24.94
C ASN A 31 -0.87 -11.16 25.34
N ASP A 32 -2.17 -11.41 25.22
CA ASP A 32 -3.26 -10.45 25.48
C ASP A 32 -3.21 -9.14 24.66
N GLU A 33 -2.27 -8.99 23.73
CA GLU A 33 -2.05 -7.76 22.96
C GLU A 33 -2.40 -7.89 21.48
N ARG A 34 -2.30 -9.11 20.94
CA ARG A 34 -2.37 -9.34 19.49
C ARG A 34 -3.27 -10.52 19.18
N ILE A 35 -4.05 -10.40 18.12
CA ILE A 35 -4.82 -11.52 17.57
C ILE A 35 -4.08 -12.06 16.35
N VAL A 36 -3.78 -13.35 16.39
CA VAL A 36 -3.15 -14.09 15.30
C VAL A 36 -4.23 -14.88 14.57
N ILE A 37 -4.49 -14.53 13.32
CA ILE A 37 -5.51 -15.16 12.48
C ILE A 37 -4.80 -16.04 11.46
N THR A 38 -5.16 -17.31 11.43
CA THR A 38 -4.67 -18.28 10.45
C THR A 38 -5.79 -18.68 9.51
N TYR A 39 -5.47 -18.81 8.22
CA TYR A 39 -6.46 -19.14 7.20
C TYR A 39 -5.82 -19.78 5.97
N ASP A 40 -6.65 -20.41 5.14
CA ASP A 40 -6.24 -21.03 3.89
C ASP A 40 -6.91 -20.32 2.70
N LEU A 41 -6.10 -20.02 1.68
CA LEU A 41 -6.55 -19.47 0.40
C LEU A 41 -6.55 -20.56 -0.67
N ALA A 42 -7.75 -21.01 -1.06
CA ALA A 42 -7.94 -21.94 -2.14
C ALA A 42 -7.85 -21.25 -3.50
N LYS A 43 -7.38 -22.00 -4.50
CA LYS A 43 -7.36 -21.53 -5.90
C LYS A 43 -8.80 -21.35 -6.40
N GLN A 44 -9.09 -20.20 -7.00
CA GLN A 44 -10.39 -19.91 -7.62
C GLN A 44 -10.18 -19.62 -9.11
N GLY A 45 -10.64 -20.53 -9.97
CA GLY A 45 -10.37 -20.44 -11.41
C GLY A 45 -8.88 -20.44 -11.70
N ASN A 46 -8.39 -19.44 -12.44
CA ASN A 46 -6.96 -19.25 -12.74
C ASN A 46 -6.25 -18.23 -11.82
N ALA A 47 -6.95 -17.67 -10.82
CA ALA A 47 -6.36 -16.71 -9.90
C ALA A 47 -5.40 -17.39 -8.93
N ILE A 48 -4.17 -16.87 -8.87
CA ILE A 48 -3.12 -17.30 -7.93
C ILE A 48 -2.79 -16.24 -6.87
N TYR A 49 -3.36 -15.04 -7.02
CA TYR A 49 -3.25 -13.91 -6.10
C TYR A 49 -4.64 -13.37 -5.78
N PHE A 50 -4.81 -12.88 -4.55
CA PHE A 50 -6.07 -12.33 -4.03
C PHE A 50 -5.82 -11.04 -3.26
N ASP A 51 -6.79 -10.15 -3.30
CA ASP A 51 -6.87 -9.00 -2.41
C ASP A 51 -7.62 -9.44 -1.15
N VAL A 52 -6.89 -9.52 -0.04
CA VAL A 52 -7.40 -10.01 1.24
C VAL A 52 -7.72 -8.84 2.15
N ALA A 53 -8.93 -8.83 2.69
CA ALA A 53 -9.38 -7.85 3.67
C ALA A 53 -9.79 -8.55 4.97
N LEU A 54 -9.47 -7.90 6.09
CA LEU A 54 -9.87 -8.31 7.42
C LEU A 54 -11.01 -7.43 7.91
N LYS A 55 -12.07 -8.06 8.41
CA LYS A 55 -13.17 -7.40 9.09
C LYS A 55 -13.37 -8.03 10.46
N VAL A 56 -13.46 -7.20 11.48
CA VAL A 56 -13.64 -7.65 12.85
C VAL A 56 -14.98 -7.14 13.34
N ILE A 57 -15.71 -7.96 14.08
CA ILE A 57 -17.01 -7.61 14.66
C ILE A 57 -16.88 -7.79 16.17
N ILE A 58 -17.16 -6.73 16.93
CA ILE A 58 -17.15 -6.72 18.40
C ILE A 58 -18.52 -6.25 18.86
N ASP A 59 -19.26 -7.06 19.62
CA ASP A 59 -20.62 -6.73 20.06
C ASP A 59 -21.53 -6.23 18.93
N ASN A 60 -21.53 -6.96 17.80
CA ASN A 60 -22.25 -6.62 16.56
C ASN A 60 -21.80 -5.32 15.85
N LYS A 61 -20.73 -4.67 16.31
CA LYS A 61 -20.14 -3.51 15.64
C LYS A 61 -18.98 -3.94 14.76
N ALA A 62 -19.11 -3.73 13.45
CA ALA A 62 -18.03 -3.95 12.51
C ALA A 62 -16.96 -2.86 12.63
N ILE A 63 -15.71 -3.27 12.74
CA ILE A 63 -14.51 -2.45 12.79
C ILE A 63 -13.59 -2.93 11.67
N VAL A 64 -12.92 -1.98 11.01
CA VAL A 64 -11.89 -2.25 10.00
C VAL A 64 -10.53 -2.00 10.65
N PRO A 65 -9.78 -3.07 10.99
CA PRO A 65 -8.45 -2.94 11.57
C PRO A 65 -7.48 -2.16 10.70
N LYS A 66 -6.65 -1.32 11.30
CA LYS A 66 -5.59 -0.54 10.62
C LYS A 66 -4.20 -1.07 10.93
N SER A 67 -3.99 -1.55 12.14
CA SER A 67 -2.72 -2.08 12.65
C SER A 67 -2.54 -3.58 12.35
N VAL A 68 -2.72 -3.93 11.08
CA VAL A 68 -2.60 -5.31 10.59
C VAL A 68 -1.29 -5.55 9.87
N SER A 69 -0.75 -6.77 9.99
CA SER A 69 0.47 -7.22 9.31
C SER A 69 0.37 -8.68 8.88
N GLY A 70 1.24 -9.10 7.96
CA GLY A 70 1.29 -10.47 7.44
C GLY A 70 0.66 -10.63 6.06
N ASP A 71 -0.03 -11.75 5.84
CA ASP A 71 -0.72 -12.08 4.59
C ASP A 71 -2.06 -11.33 4.49
N VAL A 72 -2.03 -10.01 4.31
CA VAL A 72 -3.22 -9.15 4.19
C VAL A 72 -2.97 -8.01 3.20
N GLY A 73 -4.01 -7.54 2.53
CA GLY A 73 -3.94 -6.50 1.51
C GLY A 73 -3.92 -7.07 0.09
N ASN A 74 -3.29 -6.34 -0.84
CA ASN A 74 -3.37 -6.67 -2.26
C ASN A 74 -2.35 -7.74 -2.67
N TYR A 75 -2.70 -8.55 -3.65
CA TYR A 75 -1.81 -9.56 -4.26
C TYR A 75 -1.26 -10.62 -3.28
N VAL A 76 -2.05 -11.07 -2.31
CA VAL A 76 -1.70 -12.19 -1.43
C VAL A 76 -1.74 -13.49 -2.23
N ARG A 77 -0.63 -14.23 -2.23
CA ARG A 77 -0.51 -15.50 -2.97
C ARG A 77 -1.36 -16.58 -2.31
N MET A 78 -2.06 -17.39 -3.12
CA MET A 78 -2.80 -18.56 -2.65
C MET A 78 -1.94 -19.54 -1.83
N GLY A 79 -2.58 -20.41 -1.05
CA GLY A 79 -1.93 -21.47 -0.25
C GLY A 79 -2.50 -21.59 1.16
N THR A 80 -1.97 -22.56 1.91
CA THR A 80 -2.40 -22.87 3.28
C THR A 80 -1.53 -22.20 4.33
N GLY A 81 -2.05 -22.05 5.55
CA GLY A 81 -1.32 -21.54 6.71
C GLY A 81 -0.95 -20.06 6.57
N LYS A 82 -1.78 -19.27 5.89
CA LYS A 82 -1.63 -17.82 5.83
C LYS A 82 -1.88 -17.21 7.19
N LYS A 83 -1.19 -16.11 7.49
CA LYS A 83 -1.22 -15.50 8.81
C LYS A 83 -1.42 -14.00 8.75
N ILE A 84 -2.44 -13.50 9.45
CA ILE A 84 -2.64 -12.07 9.73
C ILE A 84 -2.38 -11.85 11.23
N VAL A 85 -1.60 -10.84 11.57
CA VAL A 85 -1.40 -10.41 12.94
C VAL A 85 -1.98 -9.01 13.09
N TRP A 86 -2.91 -8.87 14.03
CA TRP A 86 -3.55 -7.60 14.35
C TRP A 86 -3.14 -7.14 15.76
N ASN A 87 -2.60 -5.93 15.88
CA ASN A 87 -2.30 -5.31 17.18
C ASN A 87 -3.56 -4.60 17.71
N ILE A 88 -4.20 -5.19 18.72
CA ILE A 88 -5.53 -4.74 19.16
C ILE A 88 -5.47 -3.31 19.69
N PHE A 89 -4.49 -3.04 20.55
CA PHE A 89 -4.36 -1.78 21.30
C PHE A 89 -3.91 -0.58 20.46
N ASP A 90 -3.45 -0.81 19.23
CA ASP A 90 -3.15 0.28 18.29
C ASP A 90 -4.44 0.86 17.67
N ASP A 91 -5.53 0.07 17.62
CA ASP A 91 -6.80 0.45 16.99
C ASP A 91 -7.91 0.76 18.00
N ILE A 92 -7.95 0.04 19.14
CA ILE A 92 -8.97 0.18 20.18
C ILE A 92 -8.33 0.21 21.56
N ALA A 93 -8.88 1.00 22.49
CA ALA A 93 -8.29 1.13 23.82
C ALA A 93 -8.47 -0.14 24.69
N GLU A 94 -9.59 -0.84 24.52
CA GLU A 94 -9.95 -2.02 25.32
C GLU A 94 -10.75 -3.01 24.46
N LEU A 95 -10.55 -4.30 24.71
CA LEU A 95 -11.30 -5.39 24.08
C LEU A 95 -12.37 -5.91 25.05
N ASN A 96 -13.59 -5.41 24.91
CA ASN A 96 -14.76 -5.86 25.66
C ASN A 96 -15.81 -6.39 24.68
N GLY A 97 -16.37 -7.57 24.95
CA GLY A 97 -17.48 -8.12 24.15
C GLY A 97 -17.19 -9.45 23.44
N GLU A 98 -18.17 -9.89 22.64
CA GLU A 98 -18.02 -11.07 21.78
C GLU A 98 -17.27 -10.68 20.49
N LEU A 99 -16.12 -11.32 20.27
CA LEU A 99 -15.25 -11.09 19.12
C LEU A 99 -15.53 -12.11 18.01
N SER A 100 -15.80 -11.60 16.81
CA SER A 100 -15.90 -12.40 15.58
C SER A 100 -14.97 -11.85 14.50
N VAL A 101 -14.32 -12.74 13.76
CA VAL A 101 -13.35 -12.39 12.73
C VAL A 101 -13.80 -12.94 11.38
N GLU A 102 -13.93 -12.04 10.40
CA GLU A 102 -14.26 -12.36 9.01
C GLU A 102 -13.08 -12.01 8.10
N VAL A 103 -12.59 -12.99 7.34
CA VAL A 103 -11.57 -12.79 6.31
C VAL A 103 -12.22 -12.95 4.94
N SER A 104 -12.08 -11.93 4.10
CA SER A 104 -12.57 -11.94 2.72
C SER A 104 -11.40 -11.85 1.75
N ALA A 105 -11.53 -12.54 0.62
CA ALA A 105 -10.53 -12.53 -0.44
C ALA A 105 -11.21 -12.35 -1.80
N THR A 106 -10.76 -11.36 -2.57
CA THR A 106 -11.29 -11.03 -3.89
C THR A 106 -10.20 -11.21 -4.93
N SER A 107 -10.49 -11.84 -6.06
CA SER A 107 -9.52 -11.91 -7.16
C SER A 107 -9.43 -10.54 -7.85
N PRO A 108 -8.22 -9.92 -7.97
CA PRO A 108 -8.05 -8.66 -8.69
C PRO A 108 -8.17 -8.84 -10.21
N VAL A 109 -8.05 -10.07 -10.71
CA VAL A 109 -8.34 -10.36 -12.11
C VAL A 109 -9.85 -10.21 -12.28
N PRO A 110 -10.34 -9.28 -13.13
CA PRO A 110 -11.75 -9.20 -13.42
C PRO A 110 -12.17 -10.57 -13.93
N THR A 111 -13.05 -11.24 -13.17
CA THR A 111 -13.74 -12.41 -13.67
C THR A 111 -14.51 -11.91 -14.89
N ASN A 112 -13.93 -12.10 -16.08
CA ASN A 112 -14.62 -11.91 -17.34
C ASN A 112 -15.66 -13.03 -17.42
N THR A 113 -16.71 -12.89 -16.62
CA THR A 113 -17.99 -13.56 -16.83
C THR A 113 -18.64 -12.83 -18.00
N ALA A 114 -18.00 -12.88 -19.16
CA ALA A 114 -18.54 -12.39 -20.41
C ALA A 114 -19.33 -13.53 -21.04
N THR A 115 -20.65 -13.43 -20.92
CA THR A 115 -21.59 -13.90 -21.93
C THR A 115 -21.02 -13.61 -23.32
N THR A 116 -20.84 -14.67 -24.09
CA THR A 116 -20.49 -14.64 -25.52
C THR A 116 -21.50 -13.80 -26.29
N THR A 117 -21.12 -12.57 -26.66
CA THR A 117 -21.59 -11.96 -27.91
C THR A 117 -20.45 -11.16 -28.53
N SER A 118 -19.88 -11.75 -29.58
CA SER A 118 -18.99 -11.12 -30.55
C SER A 118 -19.54 -9.79 -31.05
N THR A 119 -18.73 -8.72 -31.07
CA THR A 119 -18.63 -7.83 -32.24
C THR A 119 -17.30 -7.07 -32.21
N THR A 120 -16.51 -7.36 -33.22
CA THR A 120 -15.33 -6.69 -33.75
C THR A 120 -15.43 -5.15 -33.79
N LYS A 121 -14.42 -4.46 -33.24
CA LYS A 121 -13.84 -3.28 -33.91
C LYS A 121 -12.42 -2.97 -33.44
N LYS A 122 -11.47 -3.11 -34.37
CA LYS A 122 -10.10 -2.58 -34.38
C LYS A 122 -10.13 -1.05 -34.20
N PRO A 123 -9.25 -0.48 -33.36
CA PRO A 123 -8.27 0.45 -33.92
C PRO A 123 -6.86 0.17 -33.42
N GLU A 124 -5.97 0.14 -34.40
CA GLU A 124 -4.52 0.17 -34.29
C GLU A 124 -4.08 1.59 -33.93
N GLU A 125 -3.49 1.77 -32.75
CA GLU A 125 -2.76 2.99 -32.42
C GLU A 125 -1.41 2.61 -31.80
N THR A 126 -0.37 2.70 -32.64
CA THR A 126 1.05 2.65 -32.26
C THR A 126 1.37 3.80 -31.29
N VAL A 127 1.24 3.54 -29.99
CA VAL A 127 1.73 4.44 -28.95
C VAL A 127 3.26 4.35 -28.92
N LYS A 128 3.91 5.33 -29.56
CA LYS A 128 5.33 5.65 -29.33
C LYS A 128 5.53 5.79 -27.82
N ALA A 129 6.55 5.14 -27.28
CA ALA A 129 6.90 5.23 -25.87
C ALA A 129 6.92 6.73 -25.46
N PRO A 130 6.15 7.15 -24.45
CA PRO A 130 6.19 8.53 -24.01
C PRO A 130 7.62 8.83 -23.55
N ASP A 131 8.18 9.90 -24.10
CA ASP A 131 9.52 10.42 -23.83
C ASP A 131 9.54 11.04 -22.42
N LEU A 132 9.28 10.21 -21.40
CA LEU A 132 9.18 10.58 -19.99
C LEU A 132 10.54 11.03 -19.40
N LEU A 133 11.60 11.05 -20.22
CA LEU A 133 12.93 11.48 -19.84
C LEU A 133 13.24 12.92 -20.25
N LYS A 134 12.45 13.54 -21.15
CA LYS A 134 12.64 14.95 -21.54
C LYS A 134 12.04 15.95 -20.55
N ASP A 135 11.05 15.53 -19.77
CA ASP A 135 10.40 16.37 -18.76
C ASP A 135 10.96 16.15 -17.34
N LEU A 136 11.97 15.29 -17.18
CA LEU A 136 12.77 15.29 -15.95
C LEU A 136 13.59 16.59 -15.95
N PRO A 137 13.41 17.50 -14.97
CA PRO A 137 14.13 18.77 -14.96
C PRO A 137 15.62 18.49 -14.86
N SER A 138 16.31 18.63 -16.00
CA SER A 138 17.75 18.47 -16.19
C SER A 138 18.57 19.60 -15.55
N GLY A 139 18.01 20.25 -14.52
CA GLY A 139 18.54 21.44 -13.84
C GLY A 139 18.77 21.29 -12.34
N ALA A 140 18.94 20.07 -11.81
CA ALA A 140 19.20 19.85 -10.37
C ALA A 140 20.67 20.07 -9.95
N THR A 141 21.44 20.84 -10.73
CA THR A 141 22.77 21.34 -10.35
C THR A 141 22.84 22.83 -10.72
N GLY A 142 22.44 23.73 -9.82
CA GLY A 142 22.90 25.13 -9.92
C GLY A 142 22.03 26.25 -9.37
N LYS A 143 20.72 26.10 -9.17
CA LYS A 143 19.89 27.19 -8.61
C LYS A 143 18.83 26.65 -7.68
N GLY A 144 18.78 27.22 -6.47
CA GLY A 144 18.17 26.66 -5.27
C GLY A 144 16.73 26.19 -5.45
N ILE A 145 16.52 24.91 -5.16
CA ILE A 145 15.18 24.34 -4.97
C ILE A 145 14.65 24.89 -3.63
N PRO A 146 13.44 25.47 -3.59
CA PRO A 146 12.87 26.02 -2.36
C PRO A 146 12.70 24.92 -1.30
N PHE A 147 13.03 25.24 -0.06
CA PHE A 147 13.07 24.33 1.10
C PHE A 147 11.75 23.63 1.45
N TRP A 148 10.64 24.03 0.80
CA TRP A 148 9.30 23.44 0.95
C TRP A 148 9.04 22.24 0.05
N VAL A 149 9.96 21.86 -0.85
CA VAL A 149 10.02 20.48 -1.41
C VAL A 149 10.58 19.54 -0.31
N GLY A 150 9.90 19.54 0.83
CA GLY A 150 10.23 18.73 2.00
C GLY A 150 9.74 17.31 1.81
N LEU A 151 10.47 16.37 2.43
CA LEU A 151 10.18 14.97 2.82
C LEU A 151 8.94 14.25 2.25
N GLY A 152 7.76 14.87 2.12
CA GLY A 152 6.57 14.29 1.50
C GLY A 152 6.67 14.13 -0.04
N GLY A 153 7.32 15.05 -0.76
CA GLY A 153 7.33 15.03 -2.24
C GLY A 153 8.27 13.98 -2.86
N ILE A 154 9.42 13.75 -2.22
CA ILE A 154 10.46 12.81 -2.71
C ILE A 154 10.12 11.36 -2.31
N GLY A 155 9.46 11.17 -1.16
CA GLY A 155 9.00 9.86 -0.72
C GLY A 155 7.89 9.28 -1.60
N ALA A 156 6.88 10.08 -1.96
CA ALA A 156 5.75 9.62 -2.76
C ALA A 156 6.14 9.27 -4.22
N THR A 157 7.02 10.06 -4.83
CA THR A 157 7.51 9.80 -6.20
C THR A 157 8.47 8.61 -6.26
N GLY A 158 9.39 8.48 -5.31
CA GLY A 158 10.29 7.30 -5.23
C GLY A 158 9.53 6.00 -4.97
N ALA A 159 8.60 5.98 -4.01
CA ALA A 159 7.79 4.81 -3.72
C ALA A 159 6.86 4.44 -4.90
N GLY A 160 6.23 5.42 -5.54
CA GLY A 160 5.37 5.19 -6.71
C GLY A 160 6.10 4.60 -7.91
N LEU A 161 7.35 5.00 -8.15
CA LEU A 161 8.19 4.44 -9.22
C LEU A 161 8.61 2.99 -8.92
N ILE A 162 8.88 2.67 -7.65
CA ILE A 162 9.24 1.31 -7.25
C ILE A 162 8.03 0.37 -7.32
N THR A 163 6.85 0.80 -6.85
CA THR A 163 5.63 -0.02 -6.89
C THR A 163 5.17 -0.25 -8.33
N SER A 164 5.17 0.77 -9.18
CA SER A 164 4.88 0.62 -10.61
C SER A 164 5.92 -0.26 -11.33
N GLY A 165 7.20 -0.13 -11.00
CA GLY A 165 8.27 -1.00 -11.51
C GLY A 165 8.12 -2.46 -11.07
N MET A 166 7.66 -2.72 -9.84
CA MET A 166 7.36 -4.07 -9.35
C MET A 166 6.17 -4.69 -10.08
N LYS A 167 5.07 -3.95 -10.28
CA LYS A 167 3.89 -4.42 -11.04
C LYS A 167 4.28 -4.78 -12.49
N SER A 168 4.95 -3.87 -13.19
CA SER A 168 5.38 -4.10 -14.58
C SER A 168 6.33 -5.31 -14.71
N SER A 169 7.19 -5.53 -13.71
CA SER A 169 8.07 -6.69 -13.67
C SER A 169 7.34 -8.01 -13.36
N SER A 170 6.21 -7.98 -12.66
CA SER A 170 5.37 -9.16 -12.42
C SER A 170 4.66 -9.56 -13.71
N ASP A 171 3.96 -8.61 -14.34
CA ASP A 171 3.24 -8.83 -15.60
C ASP A 171 4.17 -9.36 -16.70
N ALA A 172 5.42 -8.87 -16.74
CA ALA A 172 6.43 -9.35 -17.67
C ALA A 172 6.80 -10.83 -17.46
N LYS A 173 6.88 -11.28 -16.20
CA LYS A 173 7.15 -12.69 -15.88
C LYS A 173 5.98 -13.57 -16.28
N ASP A 174 4.75 -13.11 -16.05
CA ASP A 174 3.55 -13.88 -16.39
C ASP A 174 3.43 -14.06 -17.92
N LEU A 175 3.60 -12.98 -18.69
CA LEU A 175 3.64 -13.04 -20.16
C LEU A 175 4.78 -13.92 -20.68
N TYR A 176 5.97 -13.84 -20.07
CA TYR A 176 7.10 -14.69 -20.45
C TYR A 176 6.86 -16.17 -20.14
N ASN A 177 6.19 -16.47 -19.02
CA ASN A 177 5.81 -17.84 -18.67
C ASN A 177 4.79 -18.41 -19.67
N VAL A 178 3.82 -17.62 -20.11
CA VAL A 178 2.88 -18.00 -21.17
C VAL A 178 3.62 -18.26 -22.49
N TYR A 179 4.56 -17.38 -22.86
CA TYR A 179 5.44 -17.59 -24.02
C TYR A 179 6.26 -18.88 -23.95
N LYS A 180 6.84 -19.16 -22.77
CA LYS A 180 7.69 -20.35 -22.57
C LYS A 180 6.89 -21.65 -22.50
N ALA A 181 5.68 -21.60 -21.96
CA ALA A 181 4.78 -22.75 -21.85
C ALA A 181 4.15 -23.14 -23.19
N ASN A 182 4.04 -22.20 -24.14
CA ASN A 182 3.40 -22.42 -25.44
C ASN A 182 4.41 -22.27 -26.58
N THR A 183 5.00 -23.38 -27.00
CA THR A 183 6.03 -23.40 -28.06
C THR A 183 5.47 -23.41 -29.48
N VAL A 184 4.16 -23.52 -29.63
CA VAL A 184 3.46 -23.58 -30.93
C VAL A 184 2.89 -22.19 -31.23
N GLU A 185 3.20 -21.63 -32.40
CA GLU A 185 2.77 -20.27 -32.79
C GLU A 185 1.25 -20.11 -32.88
N THR A 186 0.53 -21.19 -33.15
CA THR A 186 -0.94 -21.25 -33.29
C THR A 186 -1.64 -21.80 -32.05
N ALA A 187 -1.00 -21.75 -30.87
CA ALA A 187 -1.67 -22.15 -29.64
C ALA A 187 -2.92 -21.26 -29.43
N ALA A 188 -4.08 -21.87 -29.15
CA ALA A 188 -5.37 -21.18 -28.93
C ALA A 188 -5.27 -20.02 -27.94
N VAL A 189 -4.34 -20.11 -26.99
CA VAL A 189 -3.98 -19.07 -26.01
C VAL A 189 -3.63 -17.72 -26.68
N TYR A 190 -2.96 -17.73 -27.83
CA TYR A 190 -2.59 -16.51 -28.56
C TYR A 190 -3.77 -15.93 -29.36
N GLU A 191 -4.60 -16.81 -29.94
CA GLU A 191 -5.81 -16.41 -30.65
C GLU A 191 -6.85 -15.77 -29.70
N GLU A 192 -7.02 -16.32 -28.49
CA GLU A 192 -7.88 -15.75 -27.45
C GLU A 192 -7.43 -14.36 -26.99
N MET A 193 -6.11 -14.10 -27.01
CA MET A 193 -5.53 -12.79 -26.70
C MET A 193 -5.49 -11.84 -27.90
N GLY A 194 -5.90 -12.30 -29.10
CA GLY A 194 -5.83 -11.51 -30.34
C GLY A 194 -4.41 -11.03 -30.68
N SER A 195 -3.39 -11.76 -30.25
CA SER A 195 -1.98 -11.36 -30.31
C SER A 195 -1.14 -12.51 -30.85
N THR A 196 -0.08 -12.25 -31.61
CA THR A 196 0.83 -13.32 -32.04
C THR A 196 1.80 -13.69 -30.92
N ARG A 197 2.41 -14.87 -31.02
CA ARG A 197 3.47 -15.30 -30.09
C ARG A 197 4.62 -14.30 -29.99
N ASN A 198 4.97 -13.66 -31.11
CA ASN A 198 6.02 -12.63 -31.15
C ASN A 198 5.57 -11.36 -30.43
N ASP A 199 4.32 -10.95 -30.58
CA ASP A 199 3.76 -9.79 -29.85
C ASP A 199 3.79 -10.00 -28.34
N VAL A 200 3.43 -11.20 -27.86
CA VAL A 200 3.48 -11.56 -26.44
C VAL A 200 4.92 -11.52 -25.89
N TYR A 201 5.89 -11.99 -26.68
CA TYR A 201 7.31 -11.90 -26.31
C TYR A 201 7.81 -10.46 -26.29
N ASP A 202 7.48 -9.66 -27.30
CA ASP A 202 7.88 -8.27 -27.41
C ASP A 202 7.26 -7.41 -26.30
N GLU A 203 6.00 -7.67 -25.94
CA GLU A 203 5.34 -7.03 -24.81
C GLU A 203 6.00 -7.43 -23.48
N ALA A 204 6.28 -8.72 -23.27
CA ALA A 204 7.01 -9.20 -22.10
C ALA A 204 8.39 -8.53 -21.96
N ASN A 205 9.14 -8.47 -23.06
CA ASN A 205 10.47 -7.86 -23.10
C ASN A 205 10.40 -6.34 -22.86
N LYS A 206 9.41 -5.65 -23.45
CA LYS A 206 9.17 -4.22 -23.24
C LYS A 206 8.82 -3.94 -21.77
N LYS A 207 7.89 -4.69 -21.17
CA LYS A 207 7.52 -4.56 -19.75
C LYS A 207 8.70 -4.89 -18.83
N HIS A 208 9.51 -5.90 -19.16
CA HIS A 208 10.71 -6.22 -18.38
C HIS A 208 11.73 -5.08 -18.39
N LYS A 209 12.01 -4.49 -19.56
CA LYS A 209 12.93 -3.33 -19.69
C LYS A 209 12.39 -2.12 -18.94
N THR A 210 11.12 -1.79 -19.12
CA THR A 210 10.47 -0.67 -18.41
C THR A 210 10.47 -0.88 -16.90
N GLY A 211 10.11 -2.08 -16.43
CA GLY A 211 10.13 -2.43 -15.01
C GLY A 211 11.54 -2.40 -14.40
N THR A 212 12.56 -2.88 -15.13
CA THR A 212 13.96 -2.81 -14.68
C THR A 212 14.45 -1.37 -14.59
N PHE A 213 14.14 -0.56 -15.60
CA PHE A 213 14.47 0.86 -15.60
C PHE A 213 13.81 1.59 -14.44
N LEU A 214 12.50 1.40 -14.21
CA LEU A 214 11.75 2.01 -13.11
C LEU A 214 12.32 1.61 -11.73
N LYS A 215 12.72 0.34 -11.55
CA LYS A 215 13.36 -0.13 -10.31
C LYS A 215 14.71 0.55 -10.08
N VAL A 216 15.56 0.63 -11.10
CA VAL A 216 16.87 1.29 -11.01
C VAL A 216 16.71 2.79 -10.77
N ALA A 217 15.81 3.45 -11.50
CA ALA A 217 15.50 4.86 -11.34
C ALA A 217 14.93 5.16 -9.96
N GLY A 218 13.95 4.39 -9.50
CA GLY A 218 13.38 4.51 -8.15
C GLY A 218 14.42 4.28 -7.06
N GLY A 219 15.31 3.29 -7.23
CA GLY A 219 16.43 3.03 -6.31
C GLY A 219 17.41 4.20 -6.23
N ALA A 220 17.78 4.80 -7.36
CA ALA A 220 18.67 5.97 -7.40
C ALA A 220 18.05 7.20 -6.72
N VAL A 221 16.74 7.43 -6.90
CA VAL A 221 16.01 8.50 -6.21
C VAL A 221 15.98 8.29 -4.70
N LEU A 222 15.77 7.05 -4.23
CA LEU A 222 15.82 6.76 -2.78
C LEU A 222 17.22 6.94 -2.19
N LEU A 223 18.28 6.50 -2.89
CA LEU A 223 19.66 6.67 -2.42
C LEU A 223 20.03 8.15 -2.29
N THR A 224 19.68 8.97 -3.29
CA THR A 224 19.93 10.42 -3.24
C THR A 224 19.12 11.10 -2.14
N ALA A 225 17.85 10.74 -1.96
CA ALA A 225 17.02 11.23 -0.86
C ALA A 225 17.60 10.86 0.52
N GLY A 226 18.10 9.63 0.68
CA GLY A 226 18.75 9.15 1.90
C GLY A 226 19.98 9.97 2.27
N ILE A 227 20.87 10.23 1.30
CA ILE A 227 22.07 11.04 1.50
C ILE A 227 21.70 12.47 1.95
N ILE A 228 20.70 13.08 1.31
CA ILE A 228 20.22 14.43 1.66
C ILE A 228 19.66 14.45 3.09
N MET A 229 18.88 13.44 3.49
CA MET A 229 18.35 13.32 4.85
C MET A 229 19.45 13.20 5.90
N VAL A 230 20.46 12.35 5.67
CA VAL A 230 21.59 12.18 6.59
C VAL A 230 22.35 13.50 6.76
N ASN A 231 22.65 14.19 5.64
CA ASN A 231 23.34 15.48 5.71
C ASN A 231 22.51 16.54 6.48
N ARG A 232 21.18 16.53 6.32
CA ARG A 232 20.27 17.41 7.07
C ARG A 232 20.25 17.08 8.56
N LEU A 233 20.24 15.80 8.94
CA LEU A 233 20.32 15.37 10.35
C LEU A 233 21.63 15.80 11.02
N ILE A 234 22.75 15.72 10.30
CA ILE A 234 24.05 16.21 10.79
C ILE A 234 24.00 17.73 11.02
N GLN A 235 23.38 18.50 10.12
CA GLN A 235 23.22 19.95 10.32
C GLN A 235 22.29 20.28 11.49
N LEU A 236 21.21 19.51 11.69
CA LEU A 236 20.30 19.70 12.83
C LEU A 236 21.02 19.43 14.16
N LYS A 237 21.85 18.38 14.26
CA LYS A 237 22.67 18.14 15.46
C LYS A 237 23.67 19.26 15.73
N LYS A 238 24.25 19.87 14.68
CA LYS A 238 25.11 21.06 14.82
C LYS A 238 24.35 22.30 15.30
N LEU A 239 23.05 22.40 15.00
CA LEU A 239 22.18 23.47 15.48
C LEU A 239 21.70 23.21 16.91
N GLU A 240 21.47 21.95 17.29
CA GLU A 240 21.07 21.55 18.65
C GLU A 240 22.17 21.84 19.68
N GLN A 241 23.44 21.74 19.27
CA GLN A 241 24.58 22.20 20.08
C GLN A 241 24.66 23.73 20.24
N ARG A 242 23.86 24.50 19.48
CA ARG A 242 23.70 25.94 19.68
C ARG A 242 22.44 26.16 20.51
N THR A 243 22.60 26.24 21.82
CA THR A 243 21.52 26.64 22.73
C THR A 243 21.09 28.07 22.39
N VAL A 244 19.96 28.22 21.70
CA VAL A 244 19.31 29.51 21.48
C VAL A 244 18.40 29.74 22.68
N SER A 245 18.78 30.64 23.58
CA SER A 245 17.90 31.01 24.72
C SER A 245 16.98 32.15 24.29
N PHE A 246 15.68 31.97 24.50
CA PHE A 246 14.69 33.03 24.33
C PHE A 246 14.39 33.64 25.68
N ALA A 247 14.77 34.91 25.86
CA ALA A 247 14.41 35.67 27.04
C ALA A 247 13.34 36.71 26.63
N PRO A 248 12.05 36.46 26.89
CA PRO A 248 11.04 37.49 26.72
C PRO A 248 11.35 38.64 27.69
N TYR A 249 11.30 39.87 27.22
CA TYR A 249 11.39 41.04 28.09
C TYR A 249 10.20 41.94 27.89
N LEU A 250 9.72 42.46 29.01
CA LEU A 250 8.64 43.43 29.05
C LEU A 250 9.25 44.75 29.52
N ASN A 251 9.29 45.75 28.64
CA ASN A 251 9.74 47.08 29.04
C ASN A 251 8.50 47.94 29.33
N ILE A 252 8.31 48.29 30.60
CA ILE A 252 7.24 49.19 31.04
C ILE A 252 7.89 50.55 31.26
N ASP A 253 7.85 51.38 30.23
CA ASP A 253 8.42 52.72 30.32
C ASP A 253 7.36 53.68 30.89
N ARG A 254 7.60 54.19 32.11
CA ARG A 254 6.77 55.23 32.72
C ARG A 254 7.27 56.58 32.23
N GLN A 255 6.77 57.03 31.09
CA GLN A 255 6.91 58.44 30.72
C GLN A 255 6.08 59.32 31.66
N SER A 256 6.60 60.51 31.99
CA SER A 256 6.02 61.42 32.99
C SER A 256 4.74 62.13 32.56
N THR A 257 4.11 61.70 31.47
CA THR A 257 2.83 62.26 31.02
C THR A 257 1.69 61.61 31.82
N PRO A 258 0.90 62.38 32.59
CA PRO A 258 -0.19 61.81 33.37
C PRO A 258 -1.23 61.17 32.45
N GLY A 259 -1.49 59.87 32.64
CA GLY A 259 -2.63 59.17 32.06
C GLY A 259 -2.37 58.27 30.84
N LYS A 260 -1.12 58.09 30.38
CA LYS A 260 -0.82 57.11 29.32
C LYS A 260 0.31 56.16 29.74
N VAL A 261 -0.01 54.86 29.75
CA VAL A 261 0.96 53.78 29.96
C VAL A 261 1.22 53.14 28.60
N TYR A 262 2.48 53.12 28.16
CA TYR A 262 2.89 52.39 26.96
C TYR A 262 3.57 51.09 27.39
N THR A 263 3.10 49.97 26.84
CA THR A 263 3.70 48.65 27.06
C THR A 263 4.32 48.20 25.75
N ALA A 264 5.64 48.03 25.74
CA ALA A 264 6.36 47.48 24.60
C ALA A 264 6.92 46.10 25.01
N GLY A 265 6.39 45.05 24.38
CA GLY A 265 6.92 43.69 24.49
C GLY A 265 7.90 43.42 23.36
N GLY A 266 9.08 42.89 23.69
CA GLY A 266 10.11 42.52 22.71
C GLY A 266 10.66 41.12 22.98
N LEU A 267 11.25 40.53 21.94
CA LEU A 267 11.98 39.26 22.03
C LEU A 267 13.46 39.54 21.76
N THR A 268 14.31 39.27 22.75
CA THR A 268 15.76 39.32 22.55
C THR A 268 16.26 37.92 22.20
N LEU A 269 16.83 37.79 21.01
CA LEU A 269 17.54 36.58 20.60
C LEU A 269 19.01 36.72 21.00
N SER A 270 19.47 35.87 21.92
CA SER A 270 20.89 35.76 22.27
C SER A 270 21.40 34.39 21.86
N CYS A 271 22.29 34.35 20.85
CA CYS A 271 23.01 33.15 20.45
C CYS A 271 24.33 33.08 21.22
N ARG A 272 24.48 32.09 22.11
CA ARG A 272 25.75 31.81 22.78
C ARG A 272 26.46 30.67 22.05
N LEU A 273 27.63 30.95 21.48
CA LEU A 273 28.50 29.91 20.92
C LEU A 273 29.15 29.14 22.08
N SER A 274 28.81 27.86 22.24
CA SER A 274 29.59 26.92 23.04
C SER A 274 30.97 26.82 22.39
N LYS A 275 32.03 27.14 23.14
CA LYS A 275 33.41 26.78 22.77
C LYS A 275 33.64 25.30 23.00
#